data_AF-A0A2K3KGU8-F1
#
_entry.id   AF-A0A2K3KGU8-F1
#
_cell.length_a   1.000
_cell.length_b   1.000
_cell.length_c   1.000
_cell.angle_alpha   90.00
_cell.angle_beta   90.00
_cell.angle_gamma   90.00
#
_symmetry.space_group_name_H-M   'P 1'
#
loop_
_entity.id
_entity.type
_entity.pdbx_description
1 polymer ?
#
loop_
_entity_poly.entity_id
_entity_poly.type
_entity_poly.pdbx_seq_one_letter_code
_entity_poly.pdbx_strand_id
1 'polypeptide(L)' 'MEGRSHKRTPAPTHLKLTKDDKGVDVDQSLYRSMIGSLLYVTASRPDIMIAVGVYARYQSEPKMSHLTQVKRIFKY' A
#
# COMPACT_ATOMS: atom_id res chain seq x y z
N MET A 1 17.28 7.23 31.03
CA MET A 1 15.89 7.49 30.58
C MET A 1 15.94 7.63 29.08
N GLU A 2 15.53 6.57 28.37
CA GLU A 2 15.72 6.40 26.94
C GLU A 2 14.92 7.45 26.15
N GLY A 3 15.62 8.39 25.53
CA GLY A 3 15.04 9.39 24.64
C GLY A 3 14.52 8.71 23.38
N ARG A 4 13.25 8.32 23.37
CA ARG A 4 12.55 7.78 22.21
C ARG A 4 12.59 8.81 21.09
N SER A 5 13.56 8.66 20.19
CA SER A 5 13.67 9.42 18.95
C SER A 5 12.34 9.26 18.22
N HIS A 6 11.54 10.33 18.22
CA HIS A 6 10.34 10.42 17.43
C HIS A 6 10.81 10.47 15.97
N LYS A 7 10.95 9.30 15.35
CA LYS A 7 11.04 9.19 13.91
C LYS A 7 9.67 9.59 13.38
N ARG A 8 9.47 10.90 13.24
CA ARG A 8 8.40 11.49 12.46
C ARG A 8 8.72 11.17 11.01
N THR A 9 8.47 9.92 10.61
CA THR A 9 8.56 9.51 9.22
C THR A 9 7.33 10.11 8.53
N PRO A 10 7.54 10.91 7.47
CA PRO A 10 6.47 11.68 6.89
C PRO A 10 5.46 10.71 6.30
N ALA A 11 4.18 11.08 6.44
CA ALA A 11 3.07 10.51 5.69
C ALA A 11 3.54 10.15 4.27
N PRO A 12 3.02 9.08 3.65
CA PRO A 12 3.27 8.78 2.25
C PRO A 12 2.68 9.92 1.39
N THR A 13 3.41 11.02 1.30
CA THR A 13 3.01 12.27 0.63
C THR A 13 3.23 12.15 -0.88
N HIS A 14 3.92 11.08 -1.31
CA HIS A 14 4.14 10.74 -2.71
C HIS A 14 3.49 9.39 -3.06
N LEU A 15 2.18 9.25 -2.84
CA LEU A 15 1.40 8.35 -3.68
C LEU A 15 1.35 8.94 -5.08
N LYS A 16 2.37 8.65 -5.89
CA LYS A 16 2.30 8.88 -7.34
C LYS A 16 1.29 7.91 -7.91
N LEU A 17 0.04 8.37 -7.99
CA LEU A 17 -1.04 7.68 -8.67
C LEU A 17 -0.91 7.91 -10.16
N THR A 18 -0.03 7.15 -10.81
CA THR A 18 -0.05 7.04 -12.26
C THR A 18 -1.15 6.06 -12.64
N LYS A 19 -2.15 6.53 -13.40
CA LYS A 19 -3.06 5.63 -14.12
C LYS A 19 -2.22 4.83 -15.10
N ASP A 20 -2.13 3.54 -14.86
CA ASP A 20 -1.40 2.59 -15.69
C ASP A 20 -2.39 1.83 -16.57
N ASP A 21 -3.11 2.56 -17.43
CA ASP A 21 -4.17 2.01 -18.27
C ASP A 21 -3.65 0.97 -19.28
N LYS A 22 -2.34 0.99 -19.59
CA LYS A 22 -1.64 0.01 -20.44
C LYS A 22 -0.73 -0.94 -19.64
N GLY A 23 -0.87 -0.96 -18.33
CA GLY A 23 -0.05 -1.76 -17.43
C GLY A 23 -0.30 -3.25 -17.60
N VAL A 24 0.70 -4.06 -17.21
CA VAL A 24 0.55 -5.52 -17.16
C VAL A 24 -0.41 -5.89 -16.03
N ASP A 25 -1.42 -6.68 -16.37
CA ASP A 25 -2.39 -7.21 -15.40
C ASP A 25 -1.72 -8.12 -14.36
N VAL A 26 -2.24 -8.05 -13.15
CA VAL A 26 -1.84 -8.91 -12.03
C VAL A 26 -2.99 -9.83 -11.69
N ASP A 27 -2.66 -11.02 -11.19
CA ASP A 27 -3.66 -11.94 -10.65
C ASP A 27 -4.50 -11.26 -9.55
N GLN A 28 -5.82 -11.18 -9.80
CA GLN A 28 -6.74 -10.49 -8.91
C GLN A 28 -6.84 -11.16 -7.54
N SER A 29 -6.77 -12.50 -7.49
CA SER A 29 -6.89 -13.25 -6.24
C SER A 29 -5.73 -12.97 -5.31
N LEU A 30 -4.50 -13.04 -5.85
CA LEU A 30 -3.27 -12.69 -5.15
C LEU A 30 -3.31 -11.25 -4.65
N TYR A 31 -3.68 -10.30 -5.51
CA TYR A 31 -3.73 -8.89 -5.13
C TYR A 31 -4.75 -8.63 -4.02
N ARG A 32 -5.96 -9.22 -4.12
CA ARG A 32 -7.00 -9.11 -3.08
C ARG A 32 -6.55 -9.69 -1.75
N SER A 33 -5.87 -10.85 -1.77
CA SER A 33 -5.29 -11.47 -0.58
C SER A 33 -4.29 -10.53 0.11
N MET A 34 -3.38 -9.94 -0.67
CA MET A 34 -2.38 -8.97 -0.16
C MET A 34 -3.03 -7.72 0.46
N ILE A 35 -4.05 -7.16 -0.20
CA ILE A 35 -4.80 -6.02 0.35
C ILE A 35 -5.53 -6.41 1.64
N GLY A 36 -6.15 -7.60 1.68
CA GLY A 36 -6.79 -8.13 2.89
C GLY A 36 -5.83 -8.23 4.08
N SER A 37 -4.62 -8.75 3.85
CA SER A 37 -3.59 -8.80 4.89
C SER A 37 -3.16 -7.40 5.34
N LEU A 38 -3.02 -6.43 4.44
CA LEU A 38 -2.66 -5.06 4.80
C LEU A 38 -3.76 -4.36 5.60
N LEU A 39 -5.03 -4.58 5.25
CA LEU A 39 -6.17 -4.01 5.99
C LEU A 39 -6.15 -4.41 7.47
N TYR A 40 -5.74 -5.65 7.79
CA TYR A 40 -5.55 -6.06 9.18
C TYR A 40 -4.50 -5.22 9.91
N VAL A 41 -3.39 -4.88 9.24
CA VAL A 41 -2.30 -4.07 9.82
C VAL A 41 -2.70 -2.59 9.95
N THR A 42 -3.61 -2.09 9.12
CA THR A 42 -4.02 -0.67 9.18
C THR A 42 -4.64 -0.25 10.51
N ALA A 43 -5.24 -1.19 11.26
CA ALA A 43 -5.80 -0.92 12.58
C ALA A 43 -4.76 -0.49 13.62
N SER A 44 -3.51 -0.94 13.48
CA SER A 44 -2.41 -0.60 14.40
C SER A 44 -1.39 0.38 13.81
N ARG A 45 -1.41 0.58 12.49
CA ARG A 45 -0.46 1.43 11.75
C ARG A 45 -1.21 2.48 10.90
N PRO A 46 -1.66 3.60 11.50
CA PRO A 46 -2.37 4.65 10.77
C PRO A 46 -1.48 5.35 9.72
N ASP A 47 -0.16 5.24 9.84
CA ASP A 47 0.82 5.78 8.90
C ASP A 47 0.73 5.16 7.49
N ILE A 48 0.27 3.91 7.38
CA ILE A 48 0.09 3.22 6.10
C ILE A 48 -1.38 3.15 5.65
N MET A 49 -2.33 3.47 6.54
CA MET A 49 -3.77 3.33 6.29
C MET A 49 -4.22 4.03 5.01
N ILE A 50 -3.78 5.28 4.80
CA ILE A 50 -4.13 6.07 3.60
C ILE A 50 -3.59 5.40 2.33
N ALA A 51 -2.36 4.88 2.37
CA ALA A 51 -1.77 4.20 1.22
C ALA A 51 -2.53 2.91 0.88
N VAL A 52 -2.84 2.09 1.87
CA VAL A 52 -3.60 0.84 1.68
C VAL A 52 -4.99 1.13 1.11
N GLY A 53 -5.70 2.13 1.65
CA GLY A 53 -7.02 2.52 1.15
C GLY A 53 -7.01 3.02 -0.31
N VAL A 54 -5.90 3.64 -0.74
CA VAL A 54 -5.74 4.01 -2.15
C VAL A 54 -5.58 2.78 -3.02
N TYR A 55 -4.70 1.83 -2.64
CA TYR A 55 -4.44 0.65 -3.44
C TYR A 55 -5.58 -0.37 -3.44
N ALA A 56 -6.42 -0.40 -2.40
CA ALA A 56 -7.63 -1.21 -2.35
C ALA A 56 -8.62 -0.90 -3.50
N ARG A 57 -8.61 0.32 -4.05
CA ARG A 57 -9.46 0.71 -5.19
C ARG A 57 -9.15 -0.04 -6.48
N TYR A 58 -7.96 -0.63 -6.61
CA TYR A 58 -7.52 -1.34 -7.80
C TYR A 58 -7.72 -2.86 -7.70
N GLN A 59 -8.49 -3.36 -6.73
CA GLN A 59 -8.72 -4.80 -6.54
C GLN A 59 -9.50 -5.48 -7.68
N SER A 60 -10.25 -4.73 -8.49
CA SER A 60 -10.97 -5.24 -9.66
C SER A 60 -10.09 -5.36 -10.90
N GLU A 61 -9.06 -4.53 -10.99
CA GLU A 61 -8.15 -4.47 -12.14
C GLU A 61 -6.74 -4.05 -11.67
N PRO A 62 -6.02 -4.93 -10.95
CA PRO A 62 -4.70 -4.61 -10.44
C PRO A 62 -3.67 -4.69 -11.55
N LYS A 63 -2.73 -3.74 -11.54
CA LYS A 63 -1.61 -3.66 -12.49
C LYS A 63 -0.30 -3.88 -11.75
N MET A 64 0.76 -4.24 -12.48
CA MET A 64 2.09 -4.49 -11.91
C MET A 64 2.65 -3.28 -11.15
N SER A 65 2.35 -2.06 -11.59
CA SER A 65 2.66 -0.82 -10.86
C SER A 65 2.00 -0.78 -9.47
N HIS A 66 0.71 -1.11 -9.37
CA HIS A 66 -0.02 -1.22 -8.10
C HIS A 66 0.58 -2.31 -7.19
N LEU A 67 0.88 -3.49 -7.75
CA LEU A 67 1.50 -4.59 -6.99
C LEU A 67 2.87 -4.21 -6.43
N THR A 68 3.67 -3.47 -7.21
CA THR A 68 5.00 -3.03 -6.80
C THR A 68 4.92 -2.09 -5.59
N GLN A 69 3.92 -1.21 -5.57
CA GLN A 69 3.69 -0.31 -4.46
C GLN A 69 3.17 -1.04 -3.22
N VAL A 70 2.25 -2.00 -3.38
CA VAL A 70 1.79 -2.88 -2.29
C VAL A 70 2.96 -3.64 -1.67
N LYS A 71 3.86 -4.22 -2.48
CA LYS A 71 5.09 -4.88 -2.01
C LYS A 71 6.02 -3.95 -1.22
N ARG A 72 6.09 -2.65 -1.59
CA ARG A 72 6.87 -1.66 -0.83
C ARG A 72 6.26 -1.38 0.54
N ILE A 73 4.93 -1.36 0.67
CA ILE A 73 4.24 -1.20 1.95
C ILE A 73 4.55 -2.39 2.87
N PHE A 74 4.53 -3.62 2.35
CA PHE A 74 4.91 -4.81 3.12
C PHE A 74 6.35 -4.80 3.63
N LYS A 75 7.25 -4.04 3.01
CA LYS A 75 8.66 -3.94 3.40
C LYS A 75 8.90 -2.90 4.52
N TYR A 76 7.91 -2.06 4.80
CA TYR A 76 7.99 -0.96 5.75
C TYR A 76 7.75 -1.42 7.19
#